data_AF-A0A563VT85-F1
#
_entry.id   AF-A0A563VT85-F1
#
_cell.length_a   1.000
_cell.length_b   1.000
_cell.length_c   1.000
_cell.angle_alpha   90.00
_cell.angle_beta   90.00
_cell.angle_gamma   90.00
#
_symmetry.space_group_name_H-M   'P 1'
#
loop_
_entity.id
_entity.type
_entity.pdbx_description
1 polymer ?
#
loop_
_entity_poly.entity_id
_entity_poly.type
_entity_poly.pdbx_seq_one_letter_code
_entity_poly.pdbx_strand_id
1 'polypeptide(L)'
;MTLFFVLLGLAALPAGQLASKLGNSLGMIIGGLGTVVFLLALLFLPNGLIKIIAIALLVFVLSLILNGAVPFALSLVPQSHGGLGVGMYFGGFGGGISLFDFLGTQLGSFTLETSVILSSIVFLSAVLCMVMSQKIGRSV
;
A
#
# COMPACT_ATOMS: atom_id res chain seq x y z
N MET A 1 10.95 -12.92 -4.97
CA MET A 1 10.55 -12.09 -3.81
C MET A 1 11.67 -11.18 -3.31
N THR A 2 12.92 -11.65 -3.22
CA THR A 2 14.06 -10.85 -2.70
C THR A 2 14.32 -9.53 -3.45
N LEU A 3 14.32 -9.53 -4.79
CA LEU A 3 14.57 -8.32 -5.58
C LEU A 3 13.50 -7.23 -5.36
N PHE A 4 12.23 -7.63 -5.23
CA PHE A 4 11.14 -6.71 -4.95
C PHE A 4 11.34 -5.97 -3.63
N PHE A 5 11.69 -6.68 -2.56
CA PHE A 5 11.95 -6.07 -1.25
C PHE A 5 13.18 -5.15 -1.26
N VAL A 6 14.22 -5.50 -2.01
CA VAL A 6 15.39 -4.62 -2.18
C VAL A 6 14.98 -3.32 -2.88
N LEU A 7 14.24 -3.40 -3.99
CA LEU A 7 13.76 -2.21 -4.71
C LEU A 7 12.82 -1.37 -3.85
N LEU A 8 11.95 -2.01 -3.08
CA LEU A 8 11.05 -1.34 -2.15
C LEU A 8 11.81 -0.60 -1.03
N GLY A 9 12.85 -1.23 -0.49
CA GLY A 9 13.74 -0.62 0.50
C GLY A 9 14.52 0.57 -0.05
N LEU A 10 15.04 0.47 -1.29
CA LEU A 10 15.69 1.59 -1.96
C LEU A 10 14.71 2.74 -2.23
N ALA A 11 13.49 2.42 -2.68
CA ALA A 11 12.43 3.40 -2.91
C ALA A 11 11.94 4.06 -1.62
N ALA A 12 12.12 3.42 -0.45
CA ALA A 12 11.68 3.96 0.82
C ALA A 12 12.40 5.26 1.22
N LEU A 13 13.64 5.46 0.79
CA LEU A 13 14.37 6.70 1.09
C LEU A 13 13.72 7.93 0.42
N PRO A 14 13.58 8.00 -0.91
CA PRO A 14 12.92 9.15 -1.54
C PRO A 14 11.42 9.21 -1.25
N ALA A 15 10.74 8.05 -1.14
CA ALA A 15 9.32 8.02 -0.80
C ALA A 15 9.06 8.52 0.62
N GLY A 16 9.91 8.16 1.59
CA GLY A 16 9.82 8.63 2.97
C GLY A 16 10.01 10.15 3.09
N GLN A 17 11.00 10.69 2.38
CA GLN A 17 11.21 12.16 2.30
C GLN A 17 10.03 12.89 1.69
N LEU A 18 9.36 12.30 0.70
CA LEU A 18 8.17 12.88 0.09
C LEU A 18 6.95 12.76 1.02
N ALA A 19 6.77 11.60 1.65
CA ALA A 19 5.68 11.34 2.60
C ALA A 19 5.72 12.30 3.80
N SER A 20 6.92 12.60 4.32
CA SER A 20 7.08 13.55 5.42
C SER A 20 6.69 14.98 5.04
N LYS A 21 6.74 15.34 3.75
CA LYS A 21 6.34 16.68 3.25
C LYS A 21 4.84 16.75 2.91
N LEU A 22 4.29 15.69 2.33
CA LEU A 22 2.87 15.63 1.94
C LEU A 22 1.93 15.43 3.13
N GLY A 23 2.46 14.92 4.25
CA GLY A 23 1.67 14.42 5.36
C GLY A 23 1.25 12.97 5.14
N ASN A 24 1.28 12.19 6.21
CA ASN A 24 1.19 10.73 6.16
C ASN A 24 -0.05 10.24 5.40
N SER A 25 -1.22 10.81 5.70
CA SER A 25 -2.45 10.35 5.08
C SER A 25 -2.60 10.75 3.61
N LEU A 26 -2.16 11.95 3.22
CA LEU A 26 -2.22 12.35 1.82
C LEU A 26 -1.24 11.52 0.99
N GLY A 27 -0.04 11.26 1.51
CA GLY A 27 0.95 10.37 0.90
C GLY A 27 0.40 8.95 0.69
N MET A 28 -0.30 8.40 1.68
CA MET A 28 -0.93 7.07 1.55
C MET A 28 -2.08 7.06 0.53
N ILE A 29 -2.91 8.11 0.45
CA ILE A 29 -3.98 8.21 -0.55
C ILE A 29 -3.41 8.29 -1.96
N ILE A 30 -2.41 9.16 -2.18
CA ILE A 30 -1.71 9.28 -3.47
C ILE A 30 -1.04 7.94 -3.82
N GLY A 31 -0.38 7.31 -2.85
CA GLY A 31 0.25 6.00 -3.01
C GLY A 31 -0.75 4.93 -3.43
N GLY A 32 -1.91 4.86 -2.75
CA GLY A 32 -2.98 3.90 -3.04
C GLY A 32 -3.59 4.10 -4.42
N LEU A 33 -3.97 5.34 -4.77
CA LEU A 33 -4.49 5.66 -6.10
C LEU A 33 -3.45 5.43 -7.20
N GLY A 34 -2.20 5.82 -6.96
CA GLY A 34 -1.09 5.56 -7.88
C GLY A 34 -0.87 4.06 -8.10
N THR A 35 -0.97 3.25 -7.04
CA THR A 35 -0.85 1.79 -7.12
C THR A 35 -1.92 1.21 -8.05
N VAL A 36 -3.18 1.65 -7.90
CA VAL A 36 -4.30 1.24 -8.78
C VAL A 36 -4.01 1.62 -10.23
N VAL A 37 -3.58 2.86 -10.48
CA VAL A 37 -3.29 3.35 -11.84
C VAL A 37 -2.17 2.54 -12.49
N PHE A 38 -1.05 2.33 -11.80
CA PHE A 38 0.08 1.59 -12.37
C PHE A 38 -0.20 0.10 -12.54
N LEU A 39 -0.94 -0.53 -11.61
CA LEU A 39 -1.38 -1.91 -11.76
C LEU A 39 -2.23 -2.08 -13.02
N LEU A 40 -3.23 -1.22 -13.23
CA LEU A 40 -4.09 -1.28 -14.42
C LEU A 40 -3.31 -0.93 -15.69
N ALA A 41 -2.42 0.06 -15.65
CA ALA A 41 -1.61 0.45 -16.80
C ALA A 41 -0.73 -0.70 -17.31
N LEU A 42 -0.20 -1.54 -16.41
CA LEU A 42 0.64 -2.68 -16.79
C LEU A 42 -0.06 -3.70 -17.70
N LEU A 43 -1.40 -3.76 -17.69
CA LEU A 43 -2.16 -4.63 -18.59
C LEU A 43 -2.14 -4.15 -20.04
N PHE A 44 -2.04 -2.84 -20.26
CA PHE A 44 -2.22 -2.22 -21.58
C PHE A 44 -0.90 -1.77 -22.22
N LEU A 45 0.21 -1.77 -21.48
CA LEU A 45 1.50 -1.35 -22.01
C LEU A 45 2.09 -2.43 -22.94
N PRO A 46 2.38 -2.16 -24.22
CA PRO A 46 2.96 -3.15 -25.12
C PRO A 46 4.50 -3.19 -25.05
N ASN A 47 5.14 -2.07 -24.71
CA ASN A 47 6.60 -1.90 -24.76
C ASN A 47 7.27 -2.30 -23.43
N GLY A 48 8.29 -3.16 -23.51
CA GLY A 48 9.03 -3.66 -22.34
C GLY A 48 9.73 -2.57 -21.51
N LEU A 49 10.29 -1.54 -22.15
CA LEU A 49 10.96 -0.45 -21.44
C LEU A 49 9.95 0.40 -20.65
N ILE A 50 8.79 0.69 -21.25
CA ILE A 50 7.72 1.44 -20.58
C ILE A 50 7.15 0.63 -19.40
N LYS A 51 7.04 -0.70 -19.53
CA LYS A 51 6.66 -1.58 -18.41
C LYS A 51 7.64 -1.48 -17.25
N ILE A 52 8.95 -1.48 -17.52
CA ILE A 52 9.97 -1.36 -16.47
C ILE A 52 9.82 -0.04 -15.71
N ILE A 53 9.60 1.07 -16.43
CA ILE A 53 9.35 2.38 -15.81
C ILE A 53 8.06 2.33 -14.96
N ALA A 54 6.99 1.76 -15.47
CA ALA A 54 5.73 1.62 -14.74
C ALA A 54 5.89 0.76 -13.46
N ILE A 55 6.69 -0.31 -13.51
CA ILE A 55 7.02 -1.12 -12.32
C ILE A 55 7.84 -0.31 -11.31
N ALA A 56 8.83 0.47 -11.76
CA ALA A 56 9.61 1.31 -10.86
C ALA A 56 8.73 2.36 -10.17
N LEU A 57 7.80 2.98 -10.90
CA LEU A 57 6.83 3.92 -10.35
C LEU A 57 5.84 3.23 -9.41
N LEU A 58 5.38 2.01 -9.74
CA LEU A 58 4.53 1.19 -8.88
C LEU A 58 5.22 0.91 -7.53
N VAL A 59 6.49 0.53 -7.54
CA VAL A 59 7.27 0.31 -6.32
C VAL A 59 7.40 1.61 -5.51
N PHE A 60 7.62 2.74 -6.18
CA PHE A 60 7.71 4.04 -5.52
C PHE A 60 6.39 4.44 -4.83
N VAL A 61 5.26 4.34 -5.52
CA VAL A 61 3.95 4.70 -4.92
C VAL A 61 3.52 3.73 -3.83
N LEU A 62 3.86 2.44 -3.94
CA LEU A 62 3.67 1.48 -2.87
C LEU A 62 4.51 1.85 -1.64
N SER A 63 5.75 2.31 -1.86
CA SER A 63 6.62 2.78 -0.80
C SER A 63 6.06 4.02 -0.08
N LEU A 64 5.33 4.91 -0.76
CA LEU A 64 4.63 6.01 -0.11
C LEU A 64 3.59 5.52 0.90
N ILE A 65 2.85 4.45 0.57
CA ILE A 65 1.88 3.83 1.49
C ILE A 65 2.59 3.29 2.72
N LEU A 66 3.66 2.52 2.51
CA LEU A 66 4.38 1.86 3.61
C LEU A 66 5.08 2.84 4.55
N ASN A 67 5.67 3.91 4.01
CA ASN A 67 6.28 4.97 4.81
C ASN A 67 5.24 5.76 5.63
N GLY A 68 4.03 5.94 5.10
CA GLY A 68 2.95 6.65 5.79
C GLY A 68 2.18 5.80 6.82
N ALA A 69 2.22 4.47 6.70
CA ALA A 69 1.31 3.58 7.43
C ALA A 69 1.46 3.61 8.96
N VAL A 70 2.69 3.46 9.47
CA VAL A 70 2.93 3.48 10.93
C VAL A 70 2.61 4.86 11.54
N PRO A 71 3.09 5.98 10.97
CA PRO A 71 2.71 7.31 11.45
C PRO A 71 1.20 7.57 11.37
N PHE A 72 0.53 7.06 10.34
CA PHE A 72 -0.93 7.17 10.21
C PHE A 72 -1.66 6.38 11.31
N ALA A 73 -1.26 5.13 11.57
CA ALA A 73 -1.84 4.33 12.65
C ALA A 73 -1.69 5.01 14.02
N LEU A 74 -0.51 5.59 14.29
CA LEU A 74 -0.27 6.35 15.52
C LEU A 74 -1.11 7.63 15.62
N SER A 75 -1.50 8.23 14.49
CA SER A 75 -2.37 9.41 14.47
C SER A 75 -3.85 9.11 14.75
N LEU A 76 -4.26 7.84 14.68
CA LEU A 76 -5.65 7.41 14.90
C LEU A 76 -5.94 7.04 16.36
N VAL A 77 -4.93 7.03 17.22
CA VAL A 77 -5.06 6.65 18.63
C VAL A 77 -4.48 7.74 19.53
N PRO A 78 -4.98 7.90 20.78
CA PRO A 78 -4.33 8.78 21.74
C PRO A 78 -2.87 8.37 21.97
N GLN A 79 -2.00 9.34 22.28
CA GLN A 79 -0.56 9.09 22.47
C GLN A 79 -0.27 8.04 23.55
N SER A 80 -1.11 7.96 24.59
CA SER A 80 -1.03 6.96 25.65
C SER A 80 -1.27 5.51 25.17
N HIS A 81 -1.84 5.33 23.98
CA HIS A 81 -2.18 4.04 23.38
C HIS A 81 -1.40 3.76 22.08
N GLY A 82 -0.26 4.42 21.85
CA GLY A 82 0.54 4.23 20.63
C GLY A 82 0.93 2.76 20.39
N GLY A 83 1.25 2.01 21.45
CA GLY A 83 1.53 0.58 21.37
C GLY A 83 0.35 -0.25 20.83
N LEU A 84 -0.88 0.10 21.20
CA LEU A 84 -2.09 -0.54 20.68
C LEU A 84 -2.29 -0.22 19.18
N GLY A 85 -2.08 1.04 18.78
CA GLY A 85 -2.19 1.46 17.38
C GLY A 85 -1.21 0.73 16.46
N VAL A 86 0.06 0.64 16.88
CA VAL A 86 1.10 -0.10 16.14
C VAL A 86 0.84 -1.62 16.17
N GLY A 87 0.39 -2.16 17.31
CA GLY A 87 0.00 -3.55 17.45
C GLY A 87 -1.14 -3.95 16.51
N MET A 88 -2.19 -3.13 16.40
CA MET A 88 -3.28 -3.39 15.45
C MET A 88 -2.83 -3.29 14.00
N TYR A 89 -1.93 -2.35 13.67
CA TYR A 89 -1.36 -2.24 12.32
C TYR A 89 -0.60 -3.51 11.92
N PHE A 90 0.39 -3.93 12.73
CA PHE A 90 1.18 -5.12 12.41
C PHE A 90 0.37 -6.42 12.55
N GLY A 91 -0.59 -6.46 13.47
CA GLY A 91 -1.54 -7.56 13.60
C GLY A 91 -2.42 -7.72 12.35
N GLY A 92 -2.96 -6.62 11.83
CA GLY A 92 -3.70 -6.62 10.56
C GLY A 92 -2.84 -6.96 9.36
N PHE A 93 -1.62 -6.43 9.29
CA PHE A 93 -0.66 -6.74 8.23
C PHE A 93 -0.30 -8.22 8.20
N GLY A 94 0.09 -8.79 9.35
CA GLY A 94 0.40 -10.21 9.48
C GLY A 94 -0.82 -11.10 9.24
N GLY A 95 -1.97 -10.74 9.79
CA GLY A 95 -3.22 -11.46 9.57
C GLY A 95 -3.64 -11.50 8.09
N GLY A 96 -3.47 -10.38 7.38
CA GLY A 96 -3.73 -10.30 5.94
C GLY A 96 -2.78 -11.18 5.12
N ILE A 97 -1.48 -11.20 5.45
CA ILE A 97 -0.51 -12.09 4.79
C ILE A 97 -0.88 -13.55 5.03
N SER A 98 -1.17 -13.94 6.28
CA SER A 98 -1.56 -15.31 6.62
C SER A 98 -2.84 -15.74 5.92
N LEU A 99 -3.83 -14.85 5.82
CA LEU A 99 -5.08 -15.13 5.12
C LEU A 99 -4.85 -15.26 3.60
N PHE A 100 -4.00 -14.41 3.01
CA PHE A 100 -3.65 -14.50 1.60
C PHE A 100 -2.92 -15.82 1.28
N ASP A 101 -1.99 -16.25 2.12
CA ASP A 101 -1.26 -17.50 1.95
C ASP A 101 -2.19 -18.72 2.10
N PHE A 102 -3.06 -18.71 3.11
CA PHE A 102 -4.08 -19.74 3.30
C PHE A 102 -5.05 -19.83 2.11
N LEU A 103 -5.58 -18.70 1.62
CA LEU A 103 -6.49 -18.68 0.47
C LEU A 103 -5.77 -19.03 -0.83
N GLY A 104 -4.53 -18.58 -1.01
CA GLY A 104 -3.72 -18.87 -2.19
C GLY A 104 -3.39 -20.34 -2.35
N THR A 105 -3.19 -21.07 -1.24
CA THR A 105 -3.00 -22.52 -1.27
C THR A 105 -4.27 -23.31 -1.61
N GLN A 106 -5.46 -22.74 -1.35
CA GLN A 106 -6.76 -23.38 -1.62
C GLN A 106 -7.35 -23.04 -2.99
N LEU A 107 -7.18 -21.81 -3.47
CA LEU A 107 -7.87 -21.27 -4.66
C LEU A 107 -7.11 -21.50 -5.97
N GLY A 108 -5.90 -22.08 -5.92
CA GLY A 108 -5.05 -22.29 -7.09
C GLY A 108 -4.46 -20.98 -7.64
N SER A 109 -3.84 -21.04 -8.82
CA SER A 109 -3.20 -19.87 -9.43
C SER A 109 -4.21 -18.98 -10.15
N PHE A 110 -4.28 -17.70 -9.77
CA PHE A 110 -4.99 -16.69 -10.54
C PHE A 110 -4.24 -16.33 -11.82
N THR A 111 -4.98 -15.95 -12.87
CA THR A 111 -4.39 -15.31 -14.04
C THR A 111 -3.83 -13.93 -13.65
N LEU A 112 -2.90 -13.41 -14.45
CA LEU A 112 -2.34 -12.07 -14.23
C LEU A 112 -3.44 -10.99 -14.24
N GLU A 113 -4.39 -11.09 -15.16
CA GLU A 113 -5.50 -10.14 -15.30
C GLU A 113 -6.40 -10.14 -14.07
N THR A 114 -6.81 -11.33 -13.60
CA THR A 114 -7.63 -11.44 -12.39
C THR A 114 -6.89 -10.92 -11.15
N SER A 115 -5.59 -11.21 -11.04
CA SER A 115 -4.78 -10.74 -9.92
C SER A 115 -4.67 -9.21 -9.88
N VAL A 116 -4.48 -8.58 -11.04
CA VAL A 116 -4.41 -7.12 -11.16
C VAL A 116 -5.75 -6.47 -10.81
N ILE A 117 -6.87 -6.99 -11.36
CA ILE A 117 -8.20 -6.44 -11.09
C ILE A 117 -8.55 -6.55 -9.61
N LEU A 118 -8.37 -7.72 -9.00
CA LEU A 118 -8.66 -7.92 -7.57
C LEU A 118 -7.78 -7.05 -6.69
N SER A 119 -6.48 -6.95 -6.99
CA SER A 119 -5.56 -6.08 -6.25
C SER A 119 -5.98 -4.61 -6.33
N SER A 120 -6.36 -4.13 -7.51
CA SER A 120 -6.85 -2.76 -7.69
C SER A 120 -8.13 -2.49 -6.90
N ILE A 121 -9.07 -3.44 -6.84
CA ILE A 121 -10.28 -3.32 -6.01
C ILE A 121 -9.89 -3.20 -4.53
N VAL A 122 -9.01 -4.07 -4.04
CA VAL A 122 -8.55 -4.05 -2.65
C VAL A 122 -7.85 -2.73 -2.30
N PHE A 123 -7.00 -2.20 -3.19
CA PHE A 123 -6.36 -0.90 -2.97
C PHE A 123 -7.37 0.26 -2.98
N LEU A 124 -8.38 0.24 -3.85
CA LEU A 124 -9.45 1.25 -3.82
C LEU A 124 -10.25 1.18 -2.52
N SER A 125 -10.61 -0.02 -2.05
CA SER A 125 -11.28 -0.22 -0.76
C SER A 125 -10.42 0.29 0.39
N ALA A 126 -9.11 0.01 0.39
CA ALA A 126 -8.19 0.51 1.40
C ALA A 126 -8.11 2.05 1.40
N VAL A 127 -8.06 2.68 0.22
CA VAL A 127 -8.11 4.16 0.08
C VAL A 127 -9.40 4.72 0.66
N LEU A 128 -10.54 4.11 0.37
CA LEU A 128 -11.83 4.52 0.93
C LEU A 128 -11.82 4.43 2.47
N CYS A 129 -11.36 3.32 3.02
CA CYS A 129 -11.21 3.14 4.47
C CYS A 129 -10.34 4.23 5.09
N MET A 130 -9.18 4.54 4.49
CA MET A 130 -8.28 5.59 4.99
C MET A 130 -8.95 6.96 5.01
N VAL A 131 -9.63 7.36 3.93
CA VAL A 131 -10.35 8.63 3.83
C VAL A 131 -11.46 8.73 4.89
N MET A 132 -12.17 7.63 5.15
CA MET A 132 -13.18 7.58 6.21
C MET A 132 -12.56 7.69 7.61
N SER A 133 -11.45 7.00 7.87
CA SER A 133 -10.75 7.04 9.16
C SER A 133 -10.21 8.43 9.50
N GLN A 134 -9.77 9.21 8.51
CA GLN A 134 -9.34 10.61 8.74
C GLN A 134 -10.44 11.49 9.33
N LYS A 135 -11.70 11.26 8.94
CA LYS A 135 -12.83 12.05 9.48
C LYS A 135 -13.03 11.77 10.97
N ILE A 136 -12.82 10.52 11.38
CA ILE A 136 -12.95 10.06 12.77
C ILE A 136 -11.80 10.60 13.63
N GLY A 137 -10.56 10.52 13.14
CA GLY A 137 -9.38 11.01 13.87
C GLY A 137 -9.32 12.53 14.05
N ARG A 138 -10.05 13.31 13.24
CA ARG A 138 -10.17 14.77 13.39
C ARG A 138 -11.25 15.21 14.38
N SER A 139 -12.12 14.30 14.81
CA SER A 139 -13.21 14.57 15.76
C SER A 139 -12.87 14.23 17.22
N VAL A 140 -11.67 13.72 17.47
CA VAL A 140 -11.10 13.43 18.80
C VAL A 140 -9.99 14.42 19.07
#